data_AF-A0A7S0ID36-F1
#
_entry.id   AF-A0A7S0ID36-F1
#
_cell.length_a   1.000
_cell.length_b   1.000
_cell.length_c   1.000
_cell.angle_alpha   90.00
_cell.angle_beta   90.00
_cell.angle_gamma   90.00
#
_symmetry.space_group_name_H-M   'P 1'
#
loop_
_entity.id
_entity.type
_entity.pdbx_description
1 polymer ?
#
loop_
_entity_poly.entity_id
_entity_poly.type
_entity_poly.pdbx_seq_one_letter_code
_entity_poly.pdbx_strand_id
1 'polypeptide(L)'
;ISSASVFLSPGTDVRPIVPALESIWQDARTASLSSFNFRTVTAAFNELVYQYPIRIPERFSLVIRSLLTQEGICMTLKPEFRFLEVAYPYVAKRLLTDRDARLRERLIQVLFKQGKFQWTRLENLVELAQEGAGELDLTDTVSDGAQLLITDETLRTQLILALTEDDRLHVDEVARLLRVLQGGVKVDRLAQTATTDGPAFLRKMALSWSESVLRP
;
A
#
# COMPACT_ATOMS: atom_id res chain seq x y z
N ILE A 1 -1.81 13.26 -7.06
CA ILE A 1 -1.34 14.38 -7.94
C ILE A 1 -0.31 15.28 -7.24
N SER A 2 -0.31 15.44 -5.91
CA SER A 2 0.69 16.25 -5.18
C SER A 2 2.17 15.84 -5.38
N SER A 3 2.48 14.58 -5.71
CA SER A 3 3.86 14.12 -5.93
C SER A 3 4.37 14.26 -7.38
N ALA A 4 3.49 14.48 -8.36
CA ALA A 4 3.88 14.57 -9.78
C ALA A 4 4.48 15.94 -10.15
N SER A 5 4.16 16.99 -9.38
CA SER A 5 4.66 18.35 -9.59
C SER A 5 6.17 18.49 -9.42
N VAL A 6 6.82 17.53 -8.77
CA VAL A 6 8.28 17.52 -8.63
C VAL A 6 8.96 16.99 -9.90
N PHE A 7 8.26 16.16 -10.68
CA PHE A 7 8.82 15.49 -11.85
C PHE A 7 8.44 16.15 -13.18
N LEU A 8 7.37 16.95 -13.22
CA LEU A 8 6.87 17.57 -14.44
C LEU A 8 6.83 19.08 -14.28
N SER A 9 7.04 19.80 -15.39
CA SER A 9 6.91 21.25 -15.37
C SER A 9 5.45 21.65 -15.12
N PRO A 10 5.19 22.76 -14.42
CA PRO A 10 3.82 23.25 -14.24
C PRO A 10 3.14 23.42 -15.61
N GLY A 11 1.95 22.83 -15.77
CA GLY A 11 1.19 22.88 -17.03
C GLY A 11 1.51 21.79 -18.04
N THR A 12 2.41 20.84 -17.74
CA THR A 12 2.62 19.67 -18.60
C THR A 12 1.40 18.75 -18.62
N ASP A 13 0.89 18.45 -19.82
CA ASP A 13 -0.16 17.46 -20.00
C ASP A 13 0.37 16.05 -19.72
N VAL A 14 -0.20 15.39 -18.71
CA VAL A 14 0.21 14.06 -18.27
C VAL A 14 -0.48 12.93 -19.03
N ARG A 15 -1.56 13.22 -19.76
CA ARG A 15 -2.36 12.23 -20.50
C ARG A 15 -1.52 11.32 -21.42
N PRO A 16 -0.52 11.81 -22.18
CA PRO A 16 0.28 10.94 -23.03
C PRO A 16 1.32 10.11 -22.27
N ILE A 17 1.70 10.50 -21.05
CA ILE A 17 2.70 9.79 -20.23
C ILE A 17 2.10 8.52 -19.61
N VAL A 18 0.80 8.56 -19.27
CA VAL A 18 0.08 7.45 -18.63
C VAL A 18 0.17 6.13 -19.43
N PRO A 19 -0.19 6.06 -20.72
CA PRO A 19 -0.13 4.80 -21.47
C PRO A 19 1.31 4.27 -21.62
N ALA A 20 2.29 5.16 -21.72
CA ALA A 20 3.69 4.78 -21.83
C ALA A 20 4.19 4.17 -20.51
N LEU A 21 3.83 4.75 -19.35
CA LEU A 21 4.07 4.14 -18.04
C LEU A 21 3.30 2.82 -17.87
N GLU A 22 2.06 2.74 -18.34
CA GLU A 22 1.23 1.54 -18.26
C GLU A 22 1.85 0.38 -19.05
N SER A 23 2.43 0.63 -20.22
CA SER A 23 3.18 -0.38 -20.99
C SER A 23 4.32 -1.00 -20.18
N ILE A 24 5.12 -0.17 -19.50
CA ILE A 24 6.24 -0.63 -18.66
C ILE A 24 5.75 -1.55 -17.54
N TRP A 25 4.60 -1.22 -16.95
CA TRP A 25 3.97 -2.01 -15.88
C TRP A 25 3.24 -3.26 -16.38
N GLN A 26 2.70 -3.25 -17.61
CA GLN A 26 2.12 -4.43 -18.23
C GLN A 26 3.18 -5.47 -18.54
N ASP A 27 4.33 -5.04 -19.09
CA ASP A 27 5.49 -5.90 -19.32
C ASP A 27 6.02 -6.50 -18.00
N ALA A 28 5.98 -5.72 -16.92
CA ALA A 28 6.30 -6.16 -15.56
C ALA A 28 5.32 -7.19 -14.98
N ARG A 29 4.11 -7.29 -15.53
CA ARG A 29 3.02 -8.13 -15.04
C ARG A 29 2.89 -9.43 -15.83
N THR A 30 3.16 -9.39 -17.14
CA THR A 30 3.20 -10.56 -18.03
C THR A 30 4.51 -11.31 -17.91
N ALA A 31 5.62 -10.60 -17.75
CA ALA A 31 6.82 -11.19 -17.21
C ALA A 31 6.56 -11.38 -15.71
N SER A 32 6.69 -12.59 -15.17
CA SER A 32 6.58 -12.81 -13.72
C SER A 32 7.39 -11.76 -12.94
N LEU A 33 6.98 -11.37 -11.73
CA LEU A 33 7.76 -10.50 -10.83
C LEU A 33 9.23 -10.96 -10.70
N SER A 34 9.49 -12.25 -10.93
CA SER A 34 10.80 -12.88 -11.01
C SER A 34 11.65 -12.54 -12.24
N SER A 35 11.11 -11.87 -13.26
CA SER A 35 11.86 -11.45 -14.46
C SER A 35 12.10 -9.95 -14.53
N PHE A 36 11.61 -9.20 -13.54
CA PHE A 36 11.70 -7.75 -13.52
C PHE A 36 12.87 -7.30 -12.63
N ASN A 37 13.89 -6.67 -13.25
CA ASN A 37 15.05 -6.11 -12.57
C ASN A 37 15.13 -4.58 -12.75
N PHE A 38 15.83 -3.89 -11.86
CA PHE A 38 15.85 -2.42 -11.85
C PHE A 38 16.50 -1.81 -13.09
N ARG A 39 17.39 -2.55 -13.76
CA ARG A 39 17.98 -2.16 -15.04
C ARG A 39 16.92 -2.01 -16.14
N THR A 40 15.97 -2.95 -16.25
CA THR A 40 14.85 -2.85 -17.21
C THR A 40 13.96 -1.65 -16.91
N VAL A 41 13.62 -1.42 -15.64
CA VAL A 41 12.85 -0.23 -15.21
C VAL A 41 13.57 1.05 -15.58
N THR A 42 14.86 1.11 -15.32
CA THR A 42 15.68 2.30 -15.56
C THR A 42 15.81 2.57 -17.05
N ALA A 43 15.98 1.54 -17.88
CA ALA A 43 16.00 1.68 -19.33
C ALA A 43 14.67 2.21 -19.86
N ALA A 44 13.55 1.63 -19.45
CA ALA A 44 12.23 2.05 -19.88
C ALA A 44 11.88 3.46 -19.38
N PHE A 45 12.28 3.79 -18.15
CA PHE A 45 12.13 5.15 -17.62
C PHE A 45 13.00 6.16 -18.35
N ASN A 46 14.22 5.80 -18.77
CA ASN A 46 15.08 6.68 -19.54
C ASN A 46 14.44 7.03 -20.90
N GLU A 47 13.82 6.06 -21.56
CA GLU A 47 13.05 6.30 -22.80
C GLU A 47 11.92 7.32 -22.59
N LEU A 48 11.19 7.23 -21.47
CA LEU A 48 10.17 8.23 -21.12
C LEU A 48 10.74 9.62 -20.90
N VAL A 49 11.92 9.73 -20.27
CA VAL A 49 12.59 11.03 -20.05
C VAL A 49 13.05 11.67 -21.37
N TYR A 50 13.35 10.86 -22.40
CA TYR A 50 13.63 11.40 -23.74
C TYR A 50 12.36 11.85 -24.47
N GLN A 51 11.25 11.14 -24.28
CA GLN A 51 9.99 11.41 -25.00
C GLN A 51 9.16 12.53 -24.36
N TYR A 52 9.32 12.77 -23.06
CA TYR A 52 8.51 13.70 -22.28
C TYR A 52 9.38 14.64 -21.44
N PRO A 53 8.93 15.86 -21.10
CA PRO A 53 9.68 16.83 -20.32
C PRO A 53 9.71 16.49 -18.82
N ILE A 54 10.17 15.27 -18.49
CA ILE A 54 10.33 14.75 -17.14
C ILE A 54 11.65 15.28 -16.56
N ARG A 55 11.57 15.94 -15.40
CA ARG A 55 12.74 16.34 -14.61
C ARG A 55 12.88 15.42 -13.41
N ILE A 56 14.05 14.79 -13.25
CA ILE A 56 14.32 13.96 -12.08
C ILE A 56 14.91 14.85 -10.97
N PRO A 57 14.24 15.00 -9.82
CA PRO A 57 14.78 15.79 -8.71
C PRO A 57 16.02 15.13 -8.12
N GLU A 58 16.98 15.93 -7.66
CA GLU A 58 18.27 15.45 -7.13
C GLU A 58 18.14 14.35 -6.07
N ARG A 59 17.26 14.52 -5.09
CA ARG A 59 17.03 13.50 -4.05
C ARG A 59 16.64 12.14 -4.61
N PHE A 60 15.88 12.10 -5.71
CA PHE A 60 15.47 10.83 -6.32
C PHE A 60 16.60 10.24 -7.18
N SER A 61 17.41 11.06 -7.84
CA SER A 61 18.56 10.56 -8.61
C SER A 61 19.61 9.91 -7.69
N LEU A 62 19.83 10.46 -6.49
CA LEU A 62 20.69 9.86 -5.47
C LEU A 62 20.16 8.51 -4.98
N VAL A 63 18.85 8.42 -4.70
CA VAL A 63 18.21 7.16 -4.28
C VAL A 63 18.33 6.10 -5.38
N ILE A 64 17.99 6.44 -6.63
CA ILE A 64 18.07 5.52 -7.77
C ILE A 64 19.52 5.05 -7.98
N ARG A 65 20.49 5.96 -7.94
CA ARG A 65 21.92 5.61 -8.10
C ARG A 65 22.40 4.67 -6.99
N SER A 66 21.99 4.91 -5.75
CA SER A 66 22.29 4.03 -4.62
C SER A 66 21.71 2.63 -4.85
N LEU A 67 20.44 2.53 -5.24
CA LEU A 67 19.78 1.25 -5.53
C LEU A 67 20.44 0.48 -6.68
N LEU A 68 20.76 1.15 -7.79
CA LEU A 68 21.45 0.53 -8.93
C LEU A 68 22.83 -0.01 -8.55
N THR A 69 23.55 0.72 -7.67
CA THR A 69 24.84 0.27 -7.17
C THR A 69 24.69 -0.95 -6.27
N GLN A 70 23.71 -0.94 -5.36
CA GLN A 70 23.41 -2.07 -4.47
C GLN A 70 22.97 -3.31 -5.26
N GLU A 71 22.08 -3.16 -6.24
CA GLU A 71 21.66 -4.24 -7.13
C GLU A 71 22.86 -4.82 -7.89
N GLY A 72 23.71 -3.97 -8.46
CA GLY A 72 24.92 -4.41 -9.18
C GLY A 72 25.88 -5.21 -8.30
N ILE A 73 26.08 -4.81 -7.05
CA ILE A 73 26.88 -5.58 -6.08
C ILE A 73 26.22 -6.94 -5.80
N CYS A 74 24.91 -6.98 -5.53
CA CYS A 74 24.19 -8.22 -5.29
C CYS A 74 24.25 -9.17 -6.49
N MET A 75 24.13 -8.66 -7.72
CA MET A 75 24.27 -9.45 -8.95
C MET A 75 25.68 -9.97 -9.17
N THR A 76 26.70 -9.23 -8.71
CA THR A 76 28.10 -9.69 -8.78
C THR A 76 28.33 -10.90 -7.88
N LEU A 77 27.65 -10.96 -6.73
CA LEU A 77 27.72 -12.08 -5.79
C LEU A 77 26.78 -13.24 -6.17
N LYS A 78 25.59 -12.93 -6.68
CA LYS A 78 24.56 -13.89 -7.09
C LYS A 78 23.98 -13.42 -8.43
N PRO A 79 24.41 -13.96 -9.58
CA PRO A 79 23.96 -13.50 -10.90
C PRO A 79 22.45 -13.56 -11.11
N GLU A 80 21.80 -14.55 -10.47
CA GLU A 80 20.34 -14.75 -10.47
C GLU A 80 19.60 -13.93 -9.40
N PHE A 81 20.26 -12.92 -8.80
CA PHE A 81 19.65 -12.08 -7.79
C PHE A 81 18.54 -11.20 -8.38
N ARG A 82 17.39 -11.20 -7.72
CA ARG A 82 16.20 -10.45 -8.14
C ARG A 82 15.79 -9.51 -7.02
N PHE A 83 16.17 -8.25 -7.17
CA PHE A 83 15.98 -7.24 -6.12
C PHE A 83 14.52 -7.13 -5.66
N LEU A 84 13.58 -7.17 -6.60
CA LEU A 84 12.16 -6.98 -6.29
C LEU A 84 11.52 -8.12 -5.51
N GLU A 85 11.96 -9.36 -5.71
CA GLU A 85 11.48 -10.49 -4.90
C GLU A 85 11.83 -10.30 -3.41
N VAL A 86 12.94 -9.64 -3.13
CA VAL A 86 13.36 -9.33 -1.76
C VAL A 86 12.70 -8.05 -1.25
N ALA A 87 12.54 -7.04 -2.11
CA ALA A 87 12.05 -5.73 -1.72
C ALA A 87 10.53 -5.69 -1.54
N TYR A 88 9.74 -6.35 -2.40
CA TYR A 88 8.28 -6.26 -2.37
C TYR A 88 7.65 -6.72 -1.06
N PRO A 89 8.05 -7.86 -0.46
CA PRO A 89 7.52 -8.28 0.84
C PRO A 89 7.75 -7.23 1.93
N TYR A 90 8.93 -6.62 1.95
CA TYR A 90 9.25 -5.56 2.90
C TYR A 90 8.41 -4.29 2.66
N VAL A 91 8.23 -3.89 1.39
CA VAL A 91 7.38 -2.74 1.05
C VAL A 91 5.92 -3.00 1.40
N ALA A 92 5.41 -4.20 1.12
CA ALA A 92 4.05 -4.60 1.46
C ALA A 92 3.84 -4.61 2.98
N LYS A 93 4.74 -5.25 3.74
CA LYS A 93 4.75 -5.21 5.21
C LYS A 93 4.75 -3.79 5.71
N ARG A 94 5.68 -2.96 5.24
CA ARG A 94 5.80 -1.57 5.69
C ARG A 94 4.55 -0.76 5.36
N LEU A 95 3.98 -0.90 4.16
CA LEU A 95 2.76 -0.21 3.77
C LEU A 95 1.57 -0.58 4.67
N LEU A 96 1.52 -1.83 5.16
CA LEU A 96 0.49 -2.31 6.09
C LEU A 96 0.76 -1.91 7.55
N THR A 97 2.02 -1.85 8.01
CA THR A 97 2.34 -1.73 9.44
C THR A 97 2.91 -0.38 9.89
N ASP A 98 3.37 0.48 8.98
CA ASP A 98 3.98 1.75 9.36
C ASP A 98 2.91 2.73 9.91
N ARG A 99 3.26 3.45 10.99
CA ARG A 99 2.37 4.42 11.64
C ARG A 99 2.45 5.82 11.00
N ASP A 100 3.33 6.04 10.02
CA ASP A 100 3.42 7.29 9.27
C ASP A 100 2.07 7.60 8.58
N ALA A 101 1.48 8.74 8.95
CA ALA A 101 0.22 9.21 8.38
C ALA A 101 0.25 9.30 6.85
N ARG A 102 1.38 9.68 6.25
CA ARG A 102 1.53 9.75 4.79
C ARG A 102 1.47 8.37 4.18
N LEU A 103 2.12 7.37 4.78
CA LEU A 103 2.12 6.01 4.25
C LEU A 103 0.74 5.36 4.41
N ARG A 104 0.05 5.63 5.52
CA ARG A 104 -1.34 5.23 5.73
C ARG A 104 -2.28 5.82 4.67
N GLU A 105 -2.11 7.09 4.33
CA GLU A 105 -2.86 7.71 3.23
C GLU A 105 -2.58 7.02 1.88
N ARG A 106 -1.32 6.64 1.63
CA ARG A 106 -0.97 5.85 0.42
C ARG A 106 -1.63 4.48 0.41
N LEU A 107 -1.65 3.78 1.55
CA LEU A 107 -2.35 2.50 1.65
C LEU A 107 -3.82 2.68 1.27
N ILE A 108 -4.51 3.68 1.84
CA ILE A 108 -5.91 3.98 1.48
C ILE A 108 -6.05 4.25 -0.02
N GLN A 109 -5.17 5.07 -0.62
CA GLN A 109 -5.19 5.32 -2.08
C GLN A 109 -4.95 4.06 -2.93
N VAL A 110 -4.21 3.07 -2.43
CA VAL A 110 -4.01 1.79 -3.12
C VAL A 110 -5.23 0.90 -2.98
N LEU A 111 -5.85 0.88 -1.81
CA LEU A 111 -7.01 0.04 -1.49
C LEU A 111 -8.32 0.56 -2.07
N PHE A 112 -8.43 1.86 -2.35
CA PHE A 112 -9.61 2.45 -2.97
C PHE A 112 -9.32 2.93 -4.39
N LYS A 113 -10.13 2.50 -5.36
CA LYS A 113 -10.10 2.99 -6.73
C LYS A 113 -11.48 3.54 -7.09
N GLN A 114 -11.56 4.83 -7.42
CA GLN A 114 -12.83 5.50 -7.77
C GLN A 114 -13.93 5.30 -6.71
N GLY A 115 -13.55 5.31 -5.42
CA GLY A 115 -14.47 5.08 -4.30
C GLY A 115 -14.81 3.62 -4.02
N LYS A 116 -14.40 2.68 -4.88
CA LYS A 116 -14.61 1.24 -4.70
C LYS A 116 -13.43 0.60 -3.99
N PHE A 117 -13.70 -0.21 -2.97
CA PHE A 117 -12.66 -0.94 -2.26
C PHE A 117 -12.14 -2.11 -3.11
N GLN A 118 -10.84 -2.34 -3.06
CA GLN A 118 -10.15 -3.32 -3.89
C GLN A 118 -9.71 -4.50 -3.03
N TRP A 119 -10.64 -5.43 -2.76
CA TRP A 119 -10.41 -6.61 -1.92
C TRP A 119 -9.17 -7.41 -2.33
N THR A 120 -9.05 -7.73 -3.62
CA THR A 120 -7.90 -8.48 -4.17
C THR A 120 -6.57 -7.75 -3.96
N ARG A 121 -6.56 -6.41 -3.93
CA ARG A 121 -5.32 -5.66 -3.67
C ARG A 121 -4.88 -5.80 -2.22
N LEU A 122 -5.83 -5.76 -1.28
CA LEU A 122 -5.52 -5.96 0.13
C LEU A 122 -5.03 -7.40 0.36
N GLU A 123 -5.73 -8.39 -0.19
CA GLU A 123 -5.35 -9.81 -0.10
C GLU A 123 -3.91 -10.02 -0.60
N ASN A 124 -3.59 -9.56 -1.82
CA ASN A 124 -2.25 -9.66 -2.39
C ASN A 124 -1.19 -8.95 -1.54
N LEU A 125 -1.50 -7.79 -0.96
CA LEU A 125 -0.56 -7.07 -0.09
C LEU A 125 -0.26 -7.85 1.19
N VAL A 126 -1.27 -8.44 1.81
CA VAL A 126 -1.09 -9.21 3.03
C VAL A 126 -0.32 -10.50 2.73
N GLU A 127 -0.64 -11.20 1.65
CA GLU A 127 0.07 -12.40 1.20
C GLU A 127 1.55 -12.11 0.96
N LEU A 128 1.87 -11.10 0.14
CA LEU A 128 3.25 -10.67 -0.11
C LEU A 128 4.00 -10.31 1.16
N ALA A 129 3.32 -9.66 2.12
CA ALA A 129 3.93 -9.29 3.40
C ALA A 129 4.24 -10.50 4.29
N GLN A 130 3.44 -11.57 4.21
CA GLN A 130 3.65 -12.79 4.99
C GLN A 130 4.75 -13.68 4.39
N GLU A 131 4.80 -13.81 3.06
CA GLU A 131 5.71 -14.74 2.39
C GLU A 131 7.19 -14.38 2.57
N GLY A 132 7.54 -13.09 2.56
CA GLY A 132 8.95 -12.68 2.46
C GLY A 132 9.53 -11.84 3.60
N ALA A 133 8.72 -11.38 4.56
CA ALA A 133 9.17 -10.37 5.54
C ALA A 133 9.26 -10.87 7.00
N GLY A 134 9.34 -12.18 7.22
CA GLY A 134 9.41 -12.80 8.56
C GLY A 134 8.08 -12.72 9.31
N GLU A 135 8.07 -13.03 10.62
CA GLU A 135 6.85 -12.98 11.45
C GLU A 135 6.17 -11.60 11.29
N LEU A 136 4.98 -11.60 10.70
CA LEU A 136 4.17 -10.42 10.48
C LEU A 136 3.25 -10.27 11.69
N ASP A 137 3.48 -9.25 12.51
CA ASP A 137 2.55 -8.89 13.57
C ASP A 137 1.62 -7.78 13.08
N LEU A 138 0.41 -8.17 12.66
CA LEU A 138 -0.63 -7.24 12.22
C LEU A 138 -1.54 -6.81 13.37
N THR A 139 -1.31 -7.27 14.60
CA THR A 139 -2.19 -6.99 15.75
C THR A 139 -2.41 -5.48 15.93
N ASP A 140 -1.30 -4.73 15.96
CA ASP A 140 -1.34 -3.27 16.09
C ASP A 140 -2.00 -2.61 14.88
N THR A 141 -1.68 -3.06 13.66
CA THR A 141 -2.28 -2.54 12.42
C THR A 141 -3.79 -2.74 12.38
N VAL A 142 -4.26 -3.91 12.78
CA VAL A 142 -5.70 -4.24 12.81
C VAL A 142 -6.40 -3.39 13.86
N SER A 143 -5.77 -3.19 15.03
CA SER A 143 -6.28 -2.29 16.08
C SER A 143 -6.34 -0.84 15.62
N ASP A 144 -5.25 -0.31 15.06
CA ASP A 144 -5.17 1.04 14.49
C ASP A 144 -6.19 1.24 13.36
N GLY A 145 -6.36 0.22 12.51
CA GLY A 145 -7.34 0.20 11.43
C GLY A 145 -8.76 0.22 11.96
N ALA A 146 -9.10 -0.60 12.96
CA ALA A 146 -10.41 -0.60 13.61
C ALA A 146 -10.71 0.76 14.26
N GLN A 147 -9.71 1.36 14.93
CA GLN A 147 -9.86 2.70 15.49
C GLN A 147 -10.12 3.74 14.39
N LEU A 148 -9.35 3.70 13.30
CA LEU A 148 -9.50 4.59 12.15
C LEU A 148 -10.93 4.48 11.56
N LEU A 149 -11.44 3.26 11.38
CA LEU A 149 -12.80 3.01 10.90
C LEU A 149 -13.88 3.61 11.78
N ILE A 150 -13.65 3.64 13.09
CA ILE A 150 -14.65 4.16 14.01
C ILE A 150 -14.59 5.68 14.06
N THR A 151 -13.39 6.26 13.98
CA THR A 151 -13.19 7.71 14.03
C THR A 151 -13.46 8.42 12.69
N ASP A 152 -13.19 7.77 11.56
CA ASP A 152 -13.33 8.35 10.22
C ASP A 152 -14.68 7.91 9.61
N GLU A 153 -15.64 8.83 9.60
CA GLU A 153 -16.98 8.60 9.05
C GLU A 153 -16.95 8.33 7.54
N THR A 154 -16.04 8.96 6.80
CA THR A 154 -15.95 8.80 5.34
C THR A 154 -15.42 7.41 5.01
N LEU A 155 -14.33 7.01 5.64
CA LEU A 155 -13.74 5.69 5.47
C LEU A 155 -14.71 4.58 5.90
N ARG A 156 -15.42 4.78 7.02
CA ARG A 156 -16.45 3.86 7.51
C ARG A 156 -17.56 3.66 6.50
N THR A 157 -18.10 4.76 5.98
CA THR A 157 -19.18 4.72 5.00
C THR A 157 -18.72 4.04 3.72
N GLN A 158 -17.51 4.37 3.25
CA GLN A 158 -16.92 3.73 2.07
C GLN A 158 -16.71 2.22 2.26
N LEU A 159 -16.32 1.76 3.44
CA LEU A 159 -16.14 0.34 3.70
C LEU A 159 -17.45 -0.42 3.92
N ILE A 160 -18.43 0.21 4.55
CA ILE A 160 -19.78 -0.38 4.64
C ILE A 160 -20.36 -0.53 3.24
N LEU A 161 -20.24 0.50 2.40
CA LEU A 161 -20.68 0.44 1.00
C LEU A 161 -19.91 -0.64 0.22
N ALA A 162 -18.60 -0.76 0.46
CA ALA A 162 -17.78 -1.81 -0.16
C ALA A 162 -18.12 -3.22 0.30
N LEU A 163 -18.69 -3.40 1.49
CA LEU A 163 -19.18 -4.69 1.97
C LEU A 163 -20.50 -5.10 1.31
N THR A 164 -21.29 -4.11 0.88
CA THR A 164 -22.62 -4.29 0.26
C THR A 164 -22.62 -3.94 -1.22
N GLU A 165 -21.44 -3.83 -1.85
CA GLU A 165 -21.30 -3.43 -3.24
C GLU A 165 -21.95 -4.48 -4.15
N ASP A 166 -22.56 -4.06 -5.27
CA ASP A 166 -23.22 -4.93 -6.25
C ASP A 166 -24.40 -5.79 -5.70
N ASP A 167 -25.14 -5.28 -4.71
CA ASP A 167 -26.28 -5.95 -4.03
C ASP A 167 -25.92 -7.31 -3.40
N ARG A 168 -24.63 -7.55 -3.16
CA ARG A 168 -24.14 -8.77 -2.51
C ARG A 168 -23.28 -8.39 -1.32
N LEU A 169 -23.43 -9.18 -0.26
CA LEU A 169 -22.49 -9.10 0.84
C LEU A 169 -21.20 -9.80 0.38
N HIS A 170 -20.08 -9.08 0.38
CA HIS A 170 -18.75 -9.59 0.02
C HIS A 170 -18.17 -10.55 1.09
N VAL A 171 -18.96 -11.55 1.50
CA VAL A 171 -18.65 -12.49 2.58
C VAL A 171 -17.46 -13.35 2.19
N ASP A 172 -17.38 -13.74 0.92
CA ASP A 172 -16.31 -14.58 0.40
C ASP A 172 -14.96 -13.85 0.43
N GLU A 173 -14.94 -12.58 0.03
CA GLU A 173 -13.75 -11.71 0.12
C GLU A 173 -13.30 -11.53 1.57
N VAL A 174 -14.24 -11.24 2.47
CA VAL A 174 -13.96 -11.09 3.90
C VAL A 174 -13.43 -12.39 4.50
N ALA A 175 -14.02 -13.53 4.16
CA ALA A 175 -13.58 -14.85 4.64
C ALA A 175 -12.16 -15.19 4.16
N ARG A 176 -11.83 -14.87 2.90
CA ARG A 176 -10.46 -15.03 2.37
C ARG A 176 -9.48 -14.14 3.11
N LEU A 177 -9.82 -12.86 3.27
CA LEU A 177 -8.99 -11.91 4.01
C LEU A 177 -8.74 -12.39 5.44
N LEU A 178 -9.78 -12.81 6.15
CA LEU A 178 -9.67 -13.31 7.52
C LEU A 178 -8.78 -14.55 7.60
N ARG A 179 -8.87 -15.47 6.63
CA ARG A 179 -8.00 -16.65 6.57
C ARG A 179 -6.53 -16.28 6.38
N VAL A 180 -6.24 -15.33 5.50
CA VAL A 180 -4.88 -14.82 5.30
C VAL A 180 -4.40 -14.11 6.57
N LEU A 181 -5.23 -13.27 7.18
CA LEU A 181 -4.88 -12.52 8.40
C LEU A 181 -4.65 -13.42 9.62
N GLN A 182 -5.35 -14.55 9.74
CA GLN A 182 -5.16 -15.49 10.85
C GLN A 182 -3.70 -15.95 11.00
N GLY A 183 -2.93 -16.02 9.91
CA GLY A 183 -1.50 -16.35 9.96
C GLY A 183 -0.60 -15.25 10.57
N GLY A 184 -1.05 -13.98 10.58
CA GLY A 184 -0.28 -12.81 11.02
C GLY A 184 -0.84 -12.08 12.24
N VAL A 185 -1.87 -12.61 12.89
CA VAL A 185 -2.54 -11.96 14.02
C VAL A 185 -2.41 -12.83 15.26
N LYS A 186 -1.74 -12.29 16.30
CA LYS A 186 -1.60 -12.97 17.59
C LYS A 186 -2.83 -12.71 18.44
N VAL A 187 -3.75 -13.67 18.48
CA VAL A 187 -5.02 -13.58 19.22
C VAL A 187 -4.81 -13.21 20.70
N ASP A 188 -3.75 -13.73 21.33
CA ASP A 188 -3.40 -13.42 22.72
C ASP A 188 -3.02 -11.94 22.91
N ARG A 189 -2.31 -11.34 21.94
CA ARG A 189 -1.98 -9.91 21.99
C ARG A 189 -3.19 -9.06 21.68
N LEU A 190 -4.04 -9.46 20.73
CA LEU A 190 -5.30 -8.76 20.46
C LEU A 190 -6.16 -8.65 21.72
N ALA A 191 -6.27 -9.74 22.50
CA ALA A 191 -7.02 -9.72 23.76
C ALA A 191 -6.41 -8.76 24.80
N GLN A 192 -5.08 -8.71 24.90
CA GLN A 192 -4.37 -7.80 25.81
C GLN A 192 -4.50 -6.33 25.37
N THR A 193 -4.35 -6.04 24.07
CA THR A 193 -4.54 -4.70 23.51
C THR A 193 -5.98 -4.25 23.66
N ALA A 194 -6.96 -5.12 23.38
CA ALA A 194 -8.38 -4.81 23.60
C ALA A 194 -8.69 -4.52 25.08
N THR A 195 -8.00 -5.16 26.03
CA THR A 195 -8.17 -4.89 27.47
C THR A 195 -7.50 -3.58 27.90
N THR A 196 -6.33 -3.27 27.31
CA THR A 196 -5.51 -2.10 27.69
C THR A 196 -6.00 -0.81 27.02
N ASP A 197 -6.31 -0.88 25.72
CA ASP A 197 -6.80 0.25 24.92
C ASP A 197 -8.33 0.33 24.90
N GLY A 198 -9.04 -0.74 25.28
CA GLY A 198 -10.50 -0.79 25.35
C GLY A 198 -11.12 0.36 26.15
N PRO A 199 -10.62 0.72 27.34
CA PRO A 199 -11.13 1.86 28.10
C PRO A 199 -10.92 3.21 27.38
N ALA A 200 -9.77 3.41 26.72
CA ALA A 200 -9.49 4.62 25.95
C ALA A 200 -10.36 4.69 24.69
N PHE A 201 -10.59 3.55 24.05
CA PHE A 201 -11.51 3.38 22.94
C PHE A 201 -12.96 3.69 23.32
N LEU A 202 -13.49 3.09 24.39
CA LEU A 202 -14.86 3.34 24.88
C LEU A 202 -15.04 4.81 25.26
N ARG A 203 -14.02 5.43 25.86
CA ARG A 203 -14.02 6.87 26.14
C ARG A 203 -14.10 7.71 24.87
N LYS A 204 -13.29 7.42 23.84
CA LYS A 204 -13.35 8.14 22.55
C LYS A 204 -14.70 7.96 21.87
N MET A 205 -15.25 6.75 21.88
CA MET A 205 -16.59 6.49 21.34
C MET A 205 -17.67 7.27 22.09
N ALA A 206 -17.64 7.29 23.42
CA ALA A 206 -18.58 8.05 24.23
C ALA A 206 -18.49 9.55 23.95
N LEU A 207 -17.27 10.08 23.78
CA LEU A 207 -17.04 11.47 23.42
C LEU A 207 -17.56 11.80 22.02
N SER A 208 -17.25 10.97 21.01
CA SER A 208 -17.73 11.19 19.63
C SER A 208 -19.25 11.09 19.53
N TRP A 209 -19.87 10.17 20.29
CA TRP A 209 -21.32 10.09 20.41
C TRP A 209 -21.90 11.37 21.03
N SER A 210 -21.30 11.85 22.12
CA SER A 210 -21.76 13.09 22.76
C SER A 210 -21.62 14.30 21.83
N GLU A 211 -20.54 14.40 21.07
CA GLU A 211 -20.34 15.50 20.11
C GLU A 211 -21.35 15.46 18.97
N SER A 212 -21.70 14.26 18.47
CA SER A 212 -22.72 14.09 17.42
C SER A 212 -24.15 14.41 17.88
N VAL A 213 -24.45 14.22 19.16
CA VAL A 213 -25.78 14.47 19.73
C VAL A 213 -25.95 15.93 20.19
N LEU A 214 -24.85 16.64 20.48
CA LEU A 214 -24.87 18.01 21.00
C LEU A 214 -24.75 19.10 19.93
N ARG A 215 -24.59 18.76 18.66
CA ARG A 215 -24.69 19.70 17.54
C ARG A 215 -25.88 19.33 16.65
N PRO A 216 -27.04 19.99 16.80
CA PRO A 216 -28.15 19.88 15.84
C PRO A 216 -27.79 20.50 14.48
#